data_AF-A0A510E0Q5-F1
#
_entry.id   AF-A0A510E0Q5-F1
#
_cell.length_a   1.000
_cell.length_b   1.000
_cell.length_c   1.000
_cell.angle_alpha   90.00
_cell.angle_beta   90.00
_cell.angle_gamma   90.00
#
_symmetry.space_group_name_H-M   'P 1'
#
loop_
_entity.id
_entity.type
_entity.pdbx_description
1 polymer ?
#
loop_
_entity_poly.entity_id
_entity_poly.type
_entity_poly.pdbx_seq_one_letter_code
_entity_poly.pdbx_strand_id
1 'polypeptide(L)'
;MKTVDPWGVHVPFLLLGSAYFVAGGVSLIVDPGFHGHFMLLGAYTVYAGMLLRLFFPAKKYVFFQSLTLALLLLYPFPWLAFLSLSAVEVWGLMDVRSYGGRFPVNLLVLSSPFLSAVSWLLFTGSDFPILVVPLLSYLLGVNEGIFSATLGLKPKFGVLQLPILALVLLYPLSRAFLPVIVAVYFVWLAHGTKRVVRNLSALSVLSSSLVTALSSYFLGEEIHAFALGLMIPFFYSCITYSTSRHNYGKVYVPVTLSTLSYFTRFVDLGFSAILLAVSALVFLYLVRGNLNATTVKNGVSRRTA
;
A
#
# COMPACT_ATOMS: atom_id res chain seq x y z
N MET A 1 18.33 -28.18 -3.02
CA MET A 1 17.72 -26.91 -2.57
C MET A 1 16.33 -27.20 -2.04
N LYS A 2 15.92 -26.62 -0.90
CA LYS A 2 14.51 -26.70 -0.45
C LYS A 2 13.65 -25.93 -1.45
N THR A 3 12.71 -26.60 -2.11
CA THR A 3 11.75 -25.96 -3.02
C THR A 3 10.74 -25.16 -2.20
N VAL A 4 10.57 -23.88 -2.54
CA VAL A 4 9.56 -23.01 -1.91
C VAL A 4 8.27 -23.15 -2.69
N ASP A 5 7.26 -23.78 -2.08
CA ASP A 5 5.94 -23.86 -2.69
C ASP A 5 5.21 -22.51 -2.59
N PRO A 6 4.89 -21.86 -3.72
CA PRO A 6 4.23 -20.57 -3.71
C PRO A 6 2.75 -20.68 -3.30
N TRP A 7 2.23 -19.61 -2.70
CA TRP A 7 0.84 -19.48 -2.29
C TRP A 7 0.31 -18.08 -2.59
N GLY A 8 -0.92 -17.99 -3.10
CA GLY A 8 -1.56 -16.76 -3.54
C GLY A 8 -2.13 -15.92 -2.40
N VAL A 9 -1.33 -15.68 -1.34
CA VAL A 9 -1.79 -15.05 -0.09
C VAL A 9 -2.50 -13.71 -0.30
N HIS A 10 -2.08 -12.91 -1.28
CA HIS A 10 -2.69 -11.61 -1.56
C HIS A 10 -4.16 -11.68 -1.96
N VAL A 11 -4.64 -12.76 -2.59
CA VAL A 11 -6.01 -12.82 -3.14
C VAL A 11 -7.08 -12.64 -2.06
N PRO A 12 -7.14 -13.45 -0.99
CA PRO A 12 -8.16 -13.26 0.05
C PRO A 12 -8.07 -11.89 0.73
N PHE A 13 -6.87 -11.34 0.90
CA PHE A 13 -6.68 -10.00 1.48
C PHE A 13 -7.18 -8.89 0.55
N LEU A 14 -6.93 -8.97 -0.77
CA LEU A 14 -7.43 -7.98 -1.72
C LEU A 14 -8.96 -8.00 -1.81
N LEU A 15 -9.57 -9.19 -1.75
CA LEU A 15 -11.03 -9.32 -1.72
C LEU A 15 -11.63 -8.74 -0.45
N LEU A 16 -11.06 -9.08 0.72
CA LEU A 16 -11.52 -8.53 2.00
C LEU A 16 -11.31 -7.00 2.07
N GLY A 17 -10.17 -6.51 1.60
CA GLY A 17 -9.89 -5.08 1.54
C GLY A 17 -10.90 -4.33 0.65
N SER A 18 -11.25 -4.92 -0.49
CA SER A 18 -12.29 -4.37 -1.38
C SER A 18 -13.66 -4.36 -0.72
N ALA A 19 -14.01 -5.42 0.03
CA ALA A 19 -15.26 -5.47 0.79
C ALA A 19 -15.32 -4.39 1.87
N TYR A 20 -14.21 -4.14 2.59
CA TYR A 20 -14.13 -3.03 3.54
C TYR A 20 -14.26 -1.65 2.88
N PHE A 21 -13.66 -1.44 1.71
CA PHE A 21 -13.86 -0.18 0.99
C PHE A 21 -15.32 0.02 0.56
N VAL A 22 -16.01 -1.04 0.11
CA VAL A 22 -17.44 -0.98 -0.18
C VAL A 22 -18.24 -0.67 1.08
N ALA A 23 -17.94 -1.33 2.20
CA ALA A 23 -18.58 -1.07 3.49
C ALA A 23 -18.36 0.38 3.96
N GLY A 24 -17.15 0.93 3.80
CA GLY A 24 -16.84 2.32 4.09
C GLY A 24 -17.57 3.30 3.16
N GLY A 25 -17.79 2.96 1.89
CA GLY A 25 -18.62 3.74 0.99
C GLY A 25 -20.09 3.76 1.41
N VAL A 26 -20.65 2.59 1.74
CA VAL A 26 -22.04 2.47 2.22
C VAL A 26 -22.24 3.17 3.56
N SER A 27 -21.25 3.12 4.45
CA SER A 27 -21.35 3.74 5.77
C SER A 27 -21.50 5.26 5.70
N LEU A 28 -21.06 5.94 4.63
CA LEU A 28 -21.34 7.38 4.45
C LEU A 28 -22.84 7.71 4.45
N ILE A 29 -23.69 6.75 4.09
CA ILE A 29 -25.15 6.91 4.03
C ILE A 29 -25.79 6.38 5.32
N VAL A 30 -25.31 5.25 5.83
CA VAL A 30 -25.95 4.53 6.95
C VAL A 30 -25.47 5.04 8.31
N ASP A 31 -24.16 5.16 8.49
CA ASP A 31 -23.53 5.67 9.72
C ASP A 31 -22.12 6.20 9.40
N PRO A 32 -22.01 7.53 9.17
CA PRO A 32 -20.76 8.16 8.75
C PRO A 32 -19.59 7.95 9.73
N GLY A 33 -19.88 7.67 11.01
CA GLY A 33 -18.85 7.44 12.03
C GLY A 33 -17.93 6.26 11.70
N PHE A 34 -18.43 5.27 10.96
CA PHE A 34 -17.65 4.10 10.58
C PHE A 34 -16.84 4.26 9.28
N HIS A 35 -17.03 5.36 8.53
CA HIS A 35 -16.39 5.55 7.23
C HIS A 35 -14.86 5.44 7.33
N GLY A 36 -14.23 6.30 8.14
CA GLY A 36 -12.77 6.29 8.30
C GLY A 36 -12.24 4.94 8.79
N HIS A 37 -13.00 4.27 9.65
CA HIS A 37 -12.62 2.98 10.22
C HIS A 37 -12.58 1.87 9.16
N PHE A 38 -13.65 1.72 8.37
CA PHE A 38 -13.70 0.73 7.30
C PHE A 38 -12.69 1.02 6.19
N MET A 39 -12.49 2.30 5.84
CA MET A 39 -11.48 2.67 4.85
C MET A 39 -10.07 2.28 5.30
N LEU A 40 -9.73 2.47 6.58
CA LEU A 40 -8.42 2.06 7.10
C LEU A 40 -8.31 0.54 7.24
N LEU A 41 -9.32 -0.16 7.75
CA LEU A 41 -9.29 -1.64 7.77
C LEU A 41 -9.08 -2.21 6.36
N GLY A 42 -9.74 -1.64 5.35
CA GLY A 42 -9.54 -2.00 3.95
C GLY A 42 -8.09 -1.79 3.50
N ALA A 43 -7.53 -0.62 3.78
CA ALA A 43 -6.15 -0.27 3.44
C ALA A 43 -5.14 -1.21 4.10
N TYR A 44 -5.29 -1.47 5.40
CA TYR A 44 -4.43 -2.35 6.18
C TYR A 44 -4.54 -3.81 5.74
N THR A 45 -5.72 -4.25 5.31
CA THR A 45 -5.90 -5.58 4.74
C THR A 45 -5.14 -5.72 3.42
N VAL A 46 -5.29 -4.76 2.50
CA VAL A 46 -4.52 -4.73 1.24
C VAL A 46 -3.02 -4.71 1.52
N TYR A 47 -2.58 -3.87 2.43
CA TYR A 47 -1.20 -3.77 2.89
C TYR A 47 -0.66 -5.12 3.39
N ALA A 48 -1.33 -5.77 4.34
CA ALA A 48 -0.89 -7.04 4.91
C ALA A 48 -0.78 -8.13 3.84
N GLY A 49 -1.79 -8.24 2.96
CA GLY A 49 -1.79 -9.20 1.86
C GLY A 49 -0.62 -8.99 0.90
N MET A 50 -0.29 -7.73 0.60
CA MET A 50 0.80 -7.39 -0.29
C MET A 50 2.18 -7.56 0.34
N LEU A 51 2.33 -7.28 1.64
CA LEU A 51 3.57 -7.55 2.37
C LEU A 51 3.86 -9.06 2.40
N LEU A 52 2.87 -9.86 2.80
CA LEU A 52 2.98 -11.32 2.81
C LEU A 52 3.34 -11.87 1.43
N ARG A 53 2.76 -11.32 0.37
CA ARG A 53 3.02 -11.79 -0.99
C ARG A 53 4.40 -11.40 -1.50
N LEU A 54 4.84 -10.18 -1.29
CA LEU A 54 6.10 -9.69 -1.86
C LEU A 54 7.32 -10.30 -1.16
N PHE A 55 7.20 -10.59 0.13
CA PHE A 55 8.35 -11.01 0.94
C PHE A 55 8.24 -12.45 1.44
N PHE A 56 7.02 -12.96 1.67
CA PHE A 56 6.80 -14.25 2.33
C PHE A 56 5.73 -15.14 1.64
N PRO A 57 5.74 -15.33 0.30
CA PRO A 57 4.66 -16.02 -0.44
C PRO A 57 4.72 -17.56 -0.36
N ALA A 58 5.20 -18.13 0.75
CA ALA A 58 5.44 -19.57 0.86
C ALA A 58 4.34 -20.29 1.66
N LYS A 59 3.97 -21.50 1.24
CA LYS A 59 2.96 -22.34 1.92
C LYS A 59 3.29 -22.64 3.38
N LYS A 60 4.57 -22.71 3.74
CA LYS A 60 4.99 -22.95 5.13
C LYS A 60 4.53 -21.87 6.10
N TYR A 61 4.20 -20.66 5.63
CA TYR A 61 3.67 -19.57 6.45
C TYR A 61 2.14 -19.51 6.48
N VAL A 62 1.43 -20.42 5.80
CA VAL A 62 -0.05 -20.35 5.59
C VAL A 62 -0.82 -20.26 6.89
N PHE A 63 -0.35 -20.92 7.96
CA PHE A 63 -0.99 -20.82 9.27
C PHE A 63 -1.02 -19.37 9.77
N PHE A 64 0.15 -18.72 9.86
CA PHE A 64 0.23 -17.33 10.32
C PHE A 64 -0.37 -16.32 9.34
N GLN A 65 -0.31 -16.60 8.03
CA GLN A 65 -0.97 -15.78 7.01
C GLN A 65 -2.49 -15.82 7.18
N SER A 66 -3.07 -17.01 7.38
CA SER A 66 -4.51 -17.18 7.64
C SER A 66 -4.90 -16.59 8.99
N LEU A 67 -4.05 -16.75 10.01
CA LEU A 67 -4.25 -16.13 11.32
C LEU A 67 -4.25 -14.60 11.22
N THR A 68 -3.32 -14.01 10.47
CA THR A 68 -3.29 -12.56 10.21
C THR A 68 -4.59 -12.09 9.56
N LEU A 69 -5.08 -12.80 8.55
CA LEU A 69 -6.35 -12.49 7.89
C LEU A 69 -7.54 -12.56 8.86
N ALA A 70 -7.62 -13.62 9.67
CA ALA A 70 -8.68 -13.80 10.65
C ALA A 70 -8.66 -12.72 11.74
N LEU A 71 -7.47 -12.37 12.25
CA LEU A 71 -7.31 -11.33 13.27
C LEU A 71 -7.65 -9.93 12.75
N LEU A 72 -7.48 -9.66 11.45
CA LEU A 72 -7.92 -8.38 10.85
C LEU A 72 -9.44 -8.21 10.85
N LEU A 73 -10.21 -9.30 10.94
CA LEU A 73 -11.67 -9.25 11.09
C LEU A 73 -12.11 -8.95 12.53
N LEU A 74 -11.20 -9.08 13.50
CA LEU A 74 -11.52 -8.95 14.92
C LEU A 74 -11.24 -7.53 15.42
N TYR A 75 -12.27 -6.68 15.38
CA TYR A 75 -12.26 -5.42 16.12
C TYR A 75 -12.51 -5.68 17.62
N PRO A 76 -11.83 -4.99 18.56
CA PRO A 76 -10.85 -3.91 18.40
C PRO A 76 -9.38 -4.34 18.37
N PHE A 77 -9.07 -5.59 18.02
CA PHE A 77 -7.72 -6.14 18.11
C PHE A 77 -6.91 -6.28 16.80
N PRO A 78 -7.01 -5.37 15.78
CA PRO A 78 -6.14 -5.46 14.59
C PRO A 78 -4.63 -5.48 14.89
N TRP A 79 -4.18 -4.94 16.02
CA TRP A 79 -2.78 -5.00 16.45
C TRP A 79 -2.25 -6.44 16.56
N LEU A 80 -3.09 -7.41 16.95
CA LEU A 80 -2.71 -8.83 17.00
C LEU A 80 -2.38 -9.37 15.61
N ALA A 81 -3.10 -8.93 14.58
CA ALA A 81 -2.81 -9.30 13.21
C ALA A 81 -1.42 -8.83 12.79
N PHE A 82 -1.01 -7.63 13.21
CA PHE A 82 0.30 -7.08 12.89
C PHE A 82 1.45 -7.66 13.73
N LEU A 83 1.17 -8.17 14.94
CA LEU A 83 2.12 -9.01 15.66
C LEU A 83 2.34 -10.35 14.94
N SER A 84 1.25 -11.00 14.50
CA SER A 84 1.31 -12.22 13.68
C SER A 84 2.10 -11.98 12.39
N LEU A 85 1.84 -10.87 11.70
CA LEU A 85 2.57 -10.46 10.50
C LEU A 85 4.06 -10.22 10.77
N SER A 86 4.39 -9.55 11.87
CA SER A 86 5.78 -9.32 12.29
C SER A 86 6.51 -10.62 12.59
N ALA A 87 5.83 -11.61 13.19
CA ALA A 87 6.39 -12.93 13.43
C ALA A 87 6.71 -13.66 12.10
N VAL A 88 5.80 -13.58 11.11
CA VAL A 88 6.06 -14.10 9.75
C VAL A 88 7.25 -13.41 9.11
N GLU A 89 7.37 -12.09 9.28
CA GLU A 89 8.49 -11.33 8.75
C GLU A 89 9.83 -11.79 9.34
N VAL A 90 9.92 -11.89 10.68
CA VAL A 90 11.14 -12.37 11.35
C VAL A 90 11.49 -13.79 10.89
N TRP A 91 10.51 -14.69 10.85
CA TRP A 91 10.73 -16.06 10.39
C TRP A 91 11.21 -16.08 8.93
N GLY A 92 10.57 -15.30 8.05
CA GLY A 92 10.96 -15.20 6.66
C GLY A 92 12.37 -14.64 6.45
N LEU A 93 12.77 -13.63 7.22
CA LEU A 93 14.13 -13.10 7.18
C LEU A 93 15.17 -14.13 7.64
N MET A 94 14.87 -14.90 8.69
CA MET A 94 15.74 -16.00 9.15
C MET A 94 15.91 -17.06 8.06
N ASP A 95 14.81 -17.42 7.39
CA ASP A 95 14.84 -18.40 6.31
C ASP A 95 15.67 -17.92 5.12
N VAL A 96 15.49 -16.69 4.65
CA VAL A 96 16.28 -16.15 3.52
C VAL A 96 17.77 -16.15 3.84
N ARG A 97 18.15 -15.78 5.06
CA ARG A 97 19.55 -15.87 5.53
C ARG A 97 20.07 -17.31 5.50
N SER A 98 19.27 -18.26 5.96
CA SER A 98 19.64 -19.69 5.96
C SER A 98 19.84 -20.27 4.55
N TYR A 99 19.16 -19.69 3.54
CA TYR A 99 19.31 -20.09 2.14
C TYR A 99 20.49 -19.40 1.43
N GLY A 100 21.30 -18.61 2.14
CA GLY A 100 22.43 -17.87 1.57
C GLY A 100 22.03 -16.70 0.67
N GLY A 101 20.76 -16.31 0.67
CA GLY A 101 20.24 -15.20 -0.12
C GLY A 101 20.61 -13.84 0.49
N ARG A 102 20.95 -12.87 -0.36
CA ARG A 102 21.02 -11.46 0.05
C ARG A 102 19.61 -10.86 -0.01
N PHE A 103 18.97 -10.68 1.14
CA PHE A 103 17.70 -9.97 1.23
C PHE A 103 17.96 -8.45 1.13
N PRO A 104 17.39 -7.72 0.15
CA PRO A 104 17.51 -6.27 0.13
C PRO A 104 16.75 -5.71 1.33
N VAL A 105 17.48 -5.15 2.30
CA VAL A 105 16.91 -4.62 3.54
C VAL A 105 16.17 -3.32 3.22
N ASN A 106 14.88 -3.41 2.95
CA ASN A 106 14.02 -2.25 2.80
C ASN A 106 13.49 -1.85 4.19
N LEU A 107 14.21 -0.98 4.91
CA LEU A 107 13.88 -0.54 6.27
C LEU A 107 12.48 0.08 6.36
N LEU A 108 12.04 0.82 5.35
CA LEU A 108 10.71 1.41 5.32
C LEU A 108 9.62 0.34 5.32
N VAL A 109 9.77 -0.71 4.50
CA VAL A 109 8.83 -1.83 4.48
C VAL A 109 8.96 -2.68 5.74
N LEU A 110 10.17 -3.08 6.13
CA LEU A 110 10.37 -4.00 7.25
C LEU A 110 10.03 -3.38 8.62
N SER A 111 10.03 -2.05 8.74
CA SER A 111 9.53 -1.40 9.95
C SER A 111 8.00 -1.35 10.00
N SER A 112 7.31 -1.44 8.86
CA SER A 112 5.88 -1.17 8.79
C SER A 112 5.01 -2.17 9.57
N PRO A 113 5.28 -3.49 9.66
CA PRO A 113 4.45 -4.40 10.47
C PRO A 113 4.51 -4.08 11.95
N PHE A 114 5.71 -3.87 12.47
CA PHE A 114 5.89 -3.51 13.87
C PHE A 114 5.25 -2.15 14.19
N LEU A 115 5.48 -1.14 13.34
CA LEU A 115 4.82 0.16 13.47
C LEU A 115 3.29 0.03 13.39
N SER A 116 2.76 -0.89 12.59
CA SER A 116 1.32 -1.15 12.52
C SER A 116 0.78 -1.72 13.82
N ALA A 117 1.47 -2.68 14.44
CA ALA A 117 1.08 -3.24 15.72
C ALA A 117 1.03 -2.17 16.81
N VAL A 118 2.08 -1.33 16.91
CA VAL A 118 2.13 -0.21 17.86
C VAL A 118 1.04 0.82 17.58
N SER A 119 0.87 1.22 16.32
CA SER A 119 -0.12 2.26 15.96
C SER A 119 -1.55 1.81 16.24
N TRP A 120 -1.90 0.54 15.96
CA TRP A 120 -3.21 -0.01 16.29
C TRP A 120 -3.42 -0.20 17.79
N LEU A 121 -2.37 -0.54 18.55
CA LEU A 121 -2.46 -0.63 20.01
C LEU A 121 -2.74 0.73 20.66
N LEU A 122 -2.15 1.80 20.10
CA LEU A 122 -2.30 3.17 20.58
C LEU A 122 -3.53 3.89 19.98
N PHE A 123 -4.21 3.31 19.00
CA PHE A 123 -5.34 3.95 18.33
C PHE A 123 -6.57 3.99 19.24
N THR A 124 -7.02 5.20 19.57
CA THR A 124 -8.14 5.47 20.48
C THR A 124 -9.51 5.60 19.76
N GLY A 125 -9.58 5.26 18.47
CA GLY A 125 -10.81 5.35 17.66
C GLY A 125 -10.93 6.62 16.82
N SER A 126 -10.21 7.69 17.15
CA SER A 126 -10.29 8.99 16.42
C SER A 126 -8.94 9.50 15.88
N ASP A 127 -7.82 8.97 16.40
CA ASP A 127 -6.47 9.38 16.04
C ASP A 127 -5.95 8.75 14.74
N PHE A 128 -6.71 8.87 13.65
CA PHE A 128 -6.34 8.31 12.34
C PHE A 128 -4.90 8.63 11.85
N PRO A 129 -4.29 9.80 12.16
CA PRO A 129 -2.91 10.06 11.76
C PRO A 129 -1.90 9.02 12.25
N ILE A 130 -2.09 8.40 13.42
CA ILE A 130 -1.18 7.37 13.93
C ILE A 130 -1.15 6.15 13.01
N LEU A 131 -2.30 5.82 12.41
CA LEU A 131 -2.49 4.71 11.49
C LEU A 131 -1.93 4.99 10.09
N VAL A 132 -1.71 6.25 9.73
CA VAL A 132 -1.11 6.62 8.45
C VAL A 132 0.40 6.37 8.45
N VAL A 133 1.08 6.48 9.59
CA VAL A 133 2.54 6.27 9.72
C VAL A 133 3.02 4.94 9.15
N PRO A 134 2.52 3.77 9.59
CA PRO A 134 2.99 2.49 9.06
C PRO A 134 2.62 2.31 7.58
N LEU A 135 1.46 2.81 7.14
CA LEU A 135 1.06 2.75 5.73
C LEU A 135 1.98 3.61 4.87
N LEU A 136 2.33 4.83 5.29
CA LEU A 136 3.30 5.68 4.62
C LEU A 136 4.65 4.97 4.50
N SER A 137 5.18 4.42 5.59
CA SER A 137 6.43 3.66 5.56
C SER A 137 6.38 2.53 4.53
N TYR A 138 5.33 1.70 4.55
CA TYR A 138 5.16 0.63 3.57
C TYR A 138 5.09 1.16 2.13
N LEU A 139 4.23 2.14 1.88
CA LEU A 139 3.92 2.67 0.55
C LEU A 139 5.15 3.30 -0.10
N LEU A 140 5.87 4.16 0.64
CA LEU A 140 7.11 4.79 0.16
C LEU A 140 8.21 3.73 -0.07
N GLY A 141 8.33 2.75 0.82
CA GLY A 141 9.34 1.70 0.71
C GLY A 141 9.11 0.77 -0.47
N VAL A 142 7.89 0.27 -0.67
CA VAL A 142 7.59 -0.68 -1.76
C VAL A 142 7.67 -0.01 -3.13
N ASN A 143 7.22 1.25 -3.24
CA ASN A 143 7.22 1.97 -4.52
C ASN A 143 8.62 2.44 -4.94
N GLU A 144 9.58 2.51 -4.02
CA GLU A 144 11.00 2.73 -4.38
C GLU A 144 11.49 1.67 -5.39
N GLY A 145 11.17 0.40 -5.14
CA GLY A 145 11.51 -0.69 -6.05
C GLY A 145 10.78 -0.60 -7.40
N ILE A 146 9.51 -0.15 -7.38
CA ILE A 146 8.72 0.05 -8.61
C ILE A 146 9.30 1.18 -9.44
N PHE A 147 9.60 2.34 -8.84
CA PHE A 147 10.19 3.47 -9.54
C PHE A 147 11.60 3.17 -10.03
N SER A 148 12.40 2.42 -9.26
CA SER A 148 13.70 1.95 -9.74
C SER A 148 13.55 1.11 -11.00
N ALA A 149 12.59 0.19 -11.03
CA ALA A 149 12.38 -0.71 -12.16
C ALA A 149 11.68 -0.08 -13.38
N THR A 150 10.91 1.00 -13.18
CA THR A 150 10.05 1.58 -14.23
C THR A 150 10.52 2.94 -14.73
N LEU A 151 11.14 3.73 -13.86
CA LEU A 151 11.71 5.05 -14.16
C LEU A 151 13.24 5.03 -14.20
N GLY A 152 13.88 3.89 -13.87
CA GLY A 152 15.34 3.78 -13.86
C GLY A 152 16.00 4.55 -12.71
N LEU A 153 15.26 4.83 -11.63
CA LEU A 153 15.81 5.54 -10.48
C LEU A 153 16.80 4.64 -9.73
N LYS A 154 17.83 5.25 -9.14
CA LYS A 154 18.80 4.52 -8.32
C LYS A 154 18.11 3.99 -7.05
N PRO A 155 18.14 2.66 -6.78
CA PRO A 155 17.59 2.12 -5.55
C PRO A 155 18.42 2.57 -4.35
N LYS A 156 17.75 2.83 -3.22
CA LYS A 156 18.28 3.38 -1.98
C LYS A 156 17.72 2.61 -0.79
N PHE A 157 18.10 1.35 -0.65
CA PHE A 157 17.69 0.50 0.46
C PHE A 157 18.57 0.68 1.71
N GLY A 158 18.12 0.12 2.83
CA GLY A 158 18.86 0.04 4.08
C GLY A 158 18.94 1.39 4.77
N VAL A 159 20.11 1.67 5.36
CA VAL A 159 20.38 2.87 6.18
C VAL A 159 20.07 4.18 5.45
N LEU A 160 20.14 4.19 4.10
CA LEU A 160 19.80 5.36 3.28
C LEU A 160 18.33 5.80 3.42
N GLN A 161 17.46 4.91 3.88
CA GLN A 161 16.03 5.19 4.10
C GLN A 161 15.73 5.77 5.49
N LEU A 162 16.69 5.79 6.42
CA LEU A 162 16.49 6.34 7.77
C LEU A 162 15.97 7.79 7.77
N PRO A 163 16.45 8.72 6.93
CA PRO A 163 15.93 10.08 6.90
C PRO A 163 14.45 10.14 6.54
N ILE A 164 14.01 9.30 5.59
CA ILE A 164 12.61 9.22 5.18
C ILE A 164 11.77 8.57 6.29
N LEU A 165 12.26 7.50 6.91
CA LEU A 165 11.58 6.85 8.02
C LEU A 165 11.39 7.82 9.20
N ALA A 166 12.43 8.56 9.57
CA ALA A 166 12.36 9.57 10.62
C ALA A 166 11.29 10.63 10.28
N LEU A 167 11.26 11.11 9.04
CA LEU A 167 10.27 12.10 8.60
C LEU A 167 8.84 11.55 8.65
N VAL A 168 8.63 10.29 8.28
CA VAL A 168 7.33 9.60 8.40
C VAL A 168 6.89 9.46 9.86
N LEU A 169 7.81 9.16 10.78
CA LEU A 169 7.51 9.05 12.21
C LEU A 169 7.09 10.39 12.85
N LEU A 170 7.45 11.52 12.23
CA LEU A 170 7.03 12.85 12.68
C LEU A 170 5.61 13.23 12.19
N TYR A 171 5.03 12.48 11.26
CA TYR A 171 3.69 12.76 10.71
C TYR A 171 2.59 12.97 11.76
N PRO A 172 2.52 12.19 12.87
CA PRO A 172 1.48 12.39 13.88
C PRO A 172 1.55 13.75 14.59
N LEU A 173 2.70 14.42 14.59
CA LEU A 173 2.86 15.73 15.22
C LEU A 173 2.08 16.82 14.48
N SER A 174 1.95 16.69 13.16
CA SER A 174 1.16 17.60 12.33
C SER A 174 0.86 16.98 10.97
N ARG A 175 -0.43 16.97 10.61
CA ARG A 175 -0.90 16.49 9.29
C ARG A 175 -0.30 17.31 8.14
N ALA A 176 0.04 18.57 8.39
CA ALA A 176 0.70 19.45 7.44
C ALA A 176 2.08 18.94 6.99
N PHE A 177 2.66 17.96 7.68
CA PHE A 177 3.89 17.32 7.23
C PHE A 177 3.72 16.40 6.01
N LEU A 178 2.51 15.99 5.64
CA LEU A 178 2.30 15.13 4.46
C LEU A 178 2.96 15.68 3.18
N PRO A 179 2.70 16.92 2.73
CA PRO A 179 3.37 17.52 1.58
C PRO A 179 4.89 17.53 1.70
N VAL A 180 5.41 17.83 2.91
CA VAL A 180 6.86 17.86 3.17
C VAL A 180 7.46 16.46 3.02
N ILE A 181 6.83 15.44 3.62
CA ILE A 181 7.23 14.03 3.51
C ILE A 181 7.32 13.62 2.04
N VAL A 182 6.26 13.88 1.27
CA VAL A 182 6.17 13.47 -0.14
C VAL A 182 7.18 14.21 -1.01
N ALA A 183 7.33 15.53 -0.83
CA ALA A 183 8.30 16.33 -1.60
C ALA A 183 9.74 15.90 -1.30
N VAL A 184 10.10 15.78 -0.02
CA VAL A 184 11.44 15.32 0.40
C VAL A 184 11.69 13.91 -0.10
N TYR A 185 10.71 13.00 -0.02
CA TYR A 185 10.84 11.64 -0.55
C TYR A 185 11.15 11.63 -2.05
N PHE A 186 10.45 12.41 -2.87
CA PHE A 186 10.72 12.41 -4.32
C PHE A 186 12.04 13.09 -4.70
N VAL A 187 12.42 14.18 -4.02
CA VAL A 187 13.75 14.78 -4.19
C VAL A 187 14.84 13.78 -3.81
N TRP A 188 14.67 13.13 -2.66
CA TRP A 188 15.57 12.06 -2.22
C TRP A 188 15.59 10.93 -3.25
N LEU A 189 14.46 10.44 -3.76
CA LEU A 189 14.40 9.35 -4.72
C LEU A 189 15.13 9.68 -6.03
N ALA A 190 14.99 10.91 -6.53
CA ALA A 190 15.65 11.37 -7.76
C ALA A 190 17.15 11.60 -7.59
N HIS A 191 17.61 11.94 -6.37
CA HIS A 191 19.01 12.29 -6.12
C HIS A 191 19.99 11.20 -6.57
N GLY A 192 20.96 11.57 -7.41
CA GLY A 192 21.97 10.66 -7.95
C GLY A 192 21.52 9.83 -9.16
N THR A 193 20.29 10.06 -9.68
CA THR A 193 19.82 9.45 -10.93
C THR A 193 20.23 10.33 -12.11
N LYS A 194 20.99 9.77 -13.07
CA LYS A 194 21.51 10.50 -14.24
C LYS A 194 20.47 10.69 -15.35
N ARG A 195 19.58 9.71 -15.55
CA ARG A 195 18.56 9.74 -16.59
C ARG A 195 17.32 9.02 -16.10
N VAL A 196 16.16 9.68 -16.24
CA VAL A 196 14.85 9.12 -15.91
C VAL A 196 14.22 8.52 -17.17
N VAL A 197 13.78 7.27 -17.08
CA VAL A 197 13.02 6.59 -18.14
C VAL A 197 11.60 7.14 -18.14
N ARG A 198 11.08 7.46 -19.33
CA ARG A 198 9.70 7.91 -19.48
C ARG A 198 8.76 6.71 -19.39
N ASN A 199 8.03 6.60 -18.28
CA ASN A 199 6.97 5.63 -18.10
C ASN A 199 5.71 6.36 -17.62
N LEU A 200 4.67 6.42 -18.44
CA LEU A 200 3.46 7.21 -18.16
C LEU A 200 2.81 6.82 -16.83
N SER A 201 2.65 5.53 -16.56
CA SER A 201 2.05 5.04 -15.31
C SER A 201 2.86 5.39 -14.08
N ALA A 202 4.18 5.22 -14.12
CA ALA A 202 5.02 5.56 -12.98
C ALA A 202 5.09 7.08 -12.76
N LEU A 203 5.16 7.86 -13.84
CA LEU A 203 5.11 9.32 -13.79
C LEU A 203 3.75 9.82 -13.27
N SER A 204 2.64 9.21 -13.69
CA SER A 204 1.31 9.60 -13.20
C SER A 204 1.16 9.33 -11.72
N VAL A 205 1.74 8.25 -11.20
CA VAL A 205 1.71 7.94 -9.75
C VAL A 205 2.50 9.01 -8.99
N LEU A 206 3.73 9.30 -9.43
CA LEU A 206 4.57 10.33 -8.81
C LEU A 206 3.88 11.71 -8.84
N SER A 207 3.41 12.13 -10.02
CA SER A 207 2.79 13.44 -10.20
C SER A 207 1.49 13.56 -9.41
N SER A 208 0.63 12.53 -9.46
CA SER A 208 -0.63 12.51 -8.70
C SER A 208 -0.36 12.69 -7.22
N SER A 209 0.54 11.88 -6.66
CA SER A 209 0.91 11.93 -5.26
C SER A 209 1.52 13.25 -4.83
N LEU A 210 2.42 13.82 -5.63
CA LEU A 210 3.01 15.11 -5.33
C LEU A 210 1.96 16.23 -5.40
N VAL A 211 1.17 16.27 -6.47
CA VAL A 211 0.18 17.33 -6.69
C VAL A 211 -0.91 17.30 -5.63
N THR A 212 -1.43 16.12 -5.27
CA THR A 212 -2.44 16.01 -4.20
C THR A 212 -1.87 16.38 -2.84
N ALA A 213 -0.66 15.93 -2.51
CA ALA A 213 -0.04 16.24 -1.23
C ALA A 213 0.28 17.74 -1.09
N LEU A 214 0.79 18.38 -2.14
CA LEU A 214 1.00 19.83 -2.14
C LEU A 214 -0.31 20.60 -2.09
N SER A 215 -1.33 20.17 -2.83
CA SER A 215 -2.65 20.82 -2.83
C SER A 215 -3.32 20.70 -1.47
N SER A 216 -3.11 19.60 -0.75
CA SER A 216 -3.73 19.41 0.57
C SER A 216 -3.29 20.43 1.60
N TYR A 217 -2.09 21.01 1.45
CA TYR A 217 -1.65 22.12 2.29
C TYR A 217 -2.58 23.34 2.20
N PHE A 218 -3.06 23.63 0.99
CA PHE A 218 -3.95 24.77 0.74
C PHE A 218 -5.42 24.43 0.95
N LEU A 219 -5.80 23.17 0.74
CA LEU A 219 -7.19 22.71 0.79
C LEU A 219 -7.60 22.12 2.16
N GLY A 220 -6.65 21.88 3.08
CA GLY A 220 -6.90 21.47 4.47
C GLY A 220 -7.37 20.02 4.67
N GLU A 221 -7.13 19.13 3.70
CA GLU A 221 -7.74 17.79 3.64
C GLU A 221 -6.69 16.69 3.42
N GLU A 222 -5.75 16.56 4.36
CA GLU A 222 -4.56 15.73 4.23
C GLU A 222 -4.85 14.23 4.33
N ILE A 223 -5.86 13.80 5.10
CA ILE A 223 -6.24 12.38 5.20
C ILE A 223 -6.81 11.91 3.85
N HIS A 224 -7.66 12.70 3.21
CA HIS A 224 -8.18 12.40 1.88
C HIS A 224 -7.09 12.49 0.82
N ALA A 225 -6.16 13.44 0.92
CA ALA A 225 -5.01 13.52 0.02
C ALA A 225 -4.08 12.31 0.16
N PHE A 226 -3.84 11.85 1.39
CA PHE A 226 -3.14 10.59 1.65
C PHE A 226 -3.89 9.41 1.01
N ALA A 227 -5.20 9.27 1.25
CA ALA A 227 -5.95 8.13 0.74
C ALA A 227 -6.05 8.10 -0.80
N LEU A 228 -6.54 9.20 -1.40
CA LEU A 228 -6.90 9.28 -2.82
C LEU A 228 -5.71 9.59 -3.74
N GLY A 229 -4.73 10.33 -3.21
CA GLY A 229 -3.59 10.85 -3.96
C GLY A 229 -2.28 10.08 -3.74
N LEU A 230 -2.11 9.45 -2.58
CA LEU A 230 -0.88 8.70 -2.26
C LEU A 230 -1.14 7.19 -2.21
N MET A 231 -1.92 6.75 -1.23
CA MET A 231 -2.19 5.35 -0.92
C MET A 231 -2.79 4.58 -2.10
N ILE A 232 -3.90 5.06 -2.65
CA ILE A 232 -4.57 4.40 -3.79
C ILE A 232 -3.65 4.32 -5.01
N PRO A 233 -3.04 5.43 -5.48
CA PRO A 233 -2.10 5.38 -6.60
C PRO A 233 -0.93 4.43 -6.38
N PHE A 234 -0.35 4.43 -5.18
CA PHE A 234 0.78 3.58 -4.84
C PHE A 234 0.37 2.10 -4.77
N PHE A 235 -0.80 1.77 -4.24
CA PHE A 235 -1.33 0.41 -4.27
C PHE A 235 -1.63 -0.04 -5.69
N TYR A 236 -2.30 0.76 -6.51
CA TYR A 236 -2.58 0.39 -7.90
C TYR A 236 -1.30 0.13 -8.69
N SER A 237 -0.30 0.98 -8.51
CA SER A 237 1.03 0.81 -9.10
C SER A 237 1.69 -0.48 -8.64
N CYS A 238 1.86 -0.67 -7.32
CA CYS A 238 2.62 -1.80 -6.81
C CYS A 238 1.91 -3.14 -7.05
N ILE A 239 0.59 -3.22 -6.85
CA ILE A 239 -0.19 -4.44 -7.04
C ILE A 239 -0.24 -4.82 -8.51
N THR A 240 -0.50 -3.86 -9.41
CA THR A 240 -0.54 -4.16 -10.85
C THR A 240 0.83 -4.54 -11.37
N TYR A 241 1.89 -3.83 -11.00
CA TYR A 241 3.25 -4.17 -11.43
C TYR A 241 3.65 -5.58 -11.01
N SER A 242 3.33 -5.95 -9.77
CA SER A 242 3.75 -7.22 -9.21
C SER A 242 2.85 -8.39 -9.63
N THR A 243 1.52 -8.21 -9.73
CA THR A 243 0.58 -9.30 -10.12
C THR A 243 0.38 -9.41 -11.63
N SER A 244 0.36 -8.27 -12.32
CA SER A 244 -0.22 -8.15 -13.67
C SER A 244 0.63 -7.21 -14.51
N ARG A 245 1.95 -7.43 -14.52
CA ARG A 245 2.94 -6.50 -15.11
C ARG A 245 2.63 -6.09 -16.55
N HIS A 246 2.06 -6.99 -17.35
CA HIS A 246 1.60 -6.73 -18.72
C HIS A 246 0.54 -5.62 -18.82
N ASN A 247 -0.20 -5.36 -17.74
CA ASN A 247 -1.18 -4.28 -17.63
C ASN A 247 -0.62 -3.00 -16.99
N TYR A 248 0.64 -2.99 -16.54
CA TYR A 248 1.21 -1.83 -15.82
C TYR A 248 1.15 -0.54 -16.64
N GLY A 249 1.31 -0.62 -17.96
CA GLY A 249 1.20 0.53 -18.86
C GLY A 249 -0.18 1.21 -18.88
N LYS A 250 -1.20 0.64 -18.22
CA LYS A 250 -2.57 1.17 -18.12
C LYS A 250 -2.90 1.74 -16.73
N VAL A 251 -1.99 1.63 -15.76
CA VAL A 251 -2.19 2.10 -14.37
C VAL A 251 -2.41 3.61 -14.28
N TYR A 252 -1.92 4.39 -15.24
CA TYR A 252 -2.18 5.83 -15.26
C TYR A 252 -3.68 6.19 -15.26
N VAL A 253 -4.54 5.33 -15.82
CA VAL A 253 -5.99 5.56 -15.88
C VAL A 253 -6.61 5.59 -14.48
N PRO A 254 -6.57 4.50 -13.68
CA PRO A 254 -7.17 4.52 -12.34
C PRO A 254 -6.47 5.52 -11.40
N VAL A 255 -5.17 5.74 -11.55
CA VAL A 255 -4.43 6.76 -10.78
C VAL A 255 -4.95 8.18 -11.04
N THR A 256 -5.20 8.51 -12.31
CA THR A 256 -5.72 9.84 -12.67
C THR A 256 -7.15 10.00 -12.16
N LEU A 257 -7.97 8.95 -12.25
CA LEU A 257 -9.35 8.98 -11.73
C LEU A 257 -9.40 9.16 -10.20
N SER A 258 -8.54 8.48 -9.44
CA SER A 258 -8.48 8.68 -7.98
C SER A 258 -8.02 10.08 -7.60
N THR A 259 -7.11 10.66 -8.39
CA THR A 259 -6.61 12.03 -8.20
C THR A 259 -7.69 13.05 -8.53
N LEU A 260 -8.42 12.87 -9.63
CA LEU A 260 -9.56 13.71 -9.97
C LEU A 260 -10.65 13.62 -8.91
N SER A 261 -10.91 12.43 -8.36
CA SER A 261 -11.84 12.25 -7.24
C SER A 261 -11.45 13.12 -6.04
N TYR A 262 -10.16 13.24 -5.70
CA TYR A 262 -9.71 14.16 -4.65
C TYR A 262 -10.07 15.62 -4.95
N PHE A 263 -9.84 16.10 -6.17
CA PHE A 263 -10.10 17.50 -6.52
C PHE A 263 -11.58 17.82 -6.68
N THR A 264 -12.38 16.90 -7.25
CA THR A 264 -13.80 17.15 -7.47
C THR A 264 -14.61 17.08 -6.18
N ARG A 265 -14.08 16.49 -5.10
CA ARG A 265 -14.78 16.44 -3.79
C ARG A 265 -15.12 17.83 -3.24
N PHE A 266 -14.33 18.84 -3.59
CA PHE A 266 -14.54 20.23 -3.18
C PHE A 266 -15.65 20.93 -3.97
N VAL A 267 -16.12 20.31 -5.05
CA VAL A 267 -17.18 20.82 -5.91
C VAL A 267 -18.45 19.98 -5.75
N ASP A 268 -18.32 18.66 -5.87
CA ASP A 268 -19.41 17.71 -5.78
C ASP A 268 -18.91 16.33 -5.25
N LEU A 269 -19.40 15.95 -4.08
CA LEU A 269 -19.04 14.69 -3.42
C LEU A 269 -19.57 13.46 -4.16
N GLY A 270 -20.74 13.55 -4.81
CA GLY A 270 -21.32 12.46 -5.58
C GLY A 270 -20.48 12.14 -6.81
N PHE A 271 -20.07 13.17 -7.55
CA PHE A 271 -19.19 13.05 -8.70
C PHE A 271 -17.80 12.54 -8.30
N SER A 272 -17.26 13.04 -7.19
CA SER A 272 -16.03 12.51 -6.59
C SER A 272 -16.12 11.01 -6.28
N ALA A 273 -17.23 10.57 -5.69
CA ALA A 273 -17.46 9.15 -5.37
C ALA A 273 -17.57 8.27 -6.63
N ILE A 274 -18.23 8.75 -7.69
CA ILE A 274 -18.29 8.05 -8.97
C ILE A 274 -16.88 7.85 -9.56
N LEU A 275 -16.05 8.90 -9.56
CA LEU A 275 -14.67 8.81 -10.05
C LEU A 275 -13.84 7.78 -9.27
N LEU A 276 -14.00 7.74 -7.94
CA LEU A 276 -13.33 6.75 -7.09
C LEU A 276 -13.83 5.32 -7.39
N ALA A 277 -15.13 5.13 -7.56
CA ALA A 277 -15.71 3.82 -7.89
C ALA A 277 -15.20 3.32 -9.26
N VAL A 278 -15.22 4.17 -10.28
CA VAL A 278 -14.70 3.86 -11.62
C VAL A 278 -13.20 3.55 -11.54
N SER A 279 -12.43 4.36 -10.80
CA SER A 279 -11.01 4.12 -10.51
C SER A 279 -10.76 2.71 -9.95
N ALA A 280 -11.51 2.31 -8.92
CA ALA A 280 -11.40 0.99 -8.30
C ALA A 280 -11.80 -0.14 -9.26
N LEU A 281 -12.87 0.02 -10.03
CA LEU A 281 -13.31 -0.96 -11.02
C LEU A 281 -12.28 -1.17 -12.13
N VAL A 282 -11.67 -0.08 -12.63
CA VAL A 282 -10.58 -0.17 -13.61
C VAL A 282 -9.39 -0.89 -13.01
N PHE A 283 -8.98 -0.57 -11.77
CA PHE A 283 -7.91 -1.29 -11.09
C PHE A 283 -8.20 -2.80 -10.97
N LEU A 284 -9.39 -3.18 -10.46
CA LEU A 284 -9.80 -4.57 -10.33
C LEU A 284 -9.80 -5.29 -11.69
N TYR A 285 -10.23 -4.61 -12.75
CA TYR A 285 -10.13 -5.12 -14.11
C TYR A 285 -8.68 -5.39 -14.53
N LEU A 286 -7.72 -4.50 -14.21
CA LEU A 286 -6.30 -4.68 -14.54
C LEU A 286 -5.68 -5.89 -13.83
N VAL A 287 -6.18 -6.25 -12.63
CA VAL A 287 -5.62 -7.36 -11.82
C VAL A 287 -6.47 -8.63 -11.82
N ARG A 288 -7.63 -8.64 -12.50
CA ARG A 288 -8.62 -9.74 -12.49
C ARG A 288 -8.03 -11.13 -12.75
N GLY A 289 -6.98 -11.23 -13.56
CA GLY A 289 -6.31 -12.49 -13.88
C GLY A 289 -5.66 -13.18 -12.68
N ASN A 290 -5.41 -12.42 -11.60
CA ASN A 290 -4.83 -12.91 -10.35
C ASN A 290 -5.86 -13.06 -9.21
N LEU A 291 -7.13 -12.72 -9.44
CA LEU A 291 -8.19 -12.82 -8.43
C LEU A 291 -9.03 -14.09 -8.63
N ASN A 292 -8.39 -15.26 -8.60
CA ASN A 292 -9.06 -16.55 -8.80
C ASN A 292 -8.45 -17.68 -7.96
N ALA A 293 -9.21 -18.78 -7.84
CA ALA A 293 -8.80 -19.96 -7.09
C ALA A 293 -7.49 -20.60 -7.59
N THR A 294 -7.20 -20.49 -8.89
CA THR A 294 -5.93 -20.97 -9.46
C THR A 294 -4.76 -20.18 -8.91
N THR A 295 -4.87 -18.86 -8.82
CA THR A 295 -3.84 -17.98 -8.27
C THR A 295 -3.68 -18.20 -6.77
N VAL A 296 -4.78 -18.42 -6.04
CA VAL A 296 -4.75 -18.84 -4.64
C VAL A 296 -3.87 -20.08 -4.48
N LYS A 297 -4.14 -21.13 -5.27
CA LYS A 297 -3.42 -22.41 -5.20
C LYS A 297 -1.95 -22.32 -5.61
N ASN A 298 -1.64 -21.54 -6.64
CA ASN A 298 -0.35 -21.57 -7.33
C ASN A 298 0.54 -20.33 -7.08
N GLY A 299 0.05 -19.31 -6.36
CA GLY A 299 0.77 -18.06 -6.10
C GLY A 299 0.83 -17.05 -7.24
N VAL A 300 0.60 -17.50 -8.48
CA VAL A 300 0.65 -16.69 -9.71
C VAL A 300 -0.43 -17.11 -10.71
N SER A 301 -0.91 -16.18 -11.53
CA SER A 301 -1.80 -16.50 -12.65
C SER A 301 -1.07 -17.25 -13.78
N ARG A 302 -1.81 -18.01 -14.59
CA ARG A 302 -1.26 -18.68 -15.79
C ARG A 302 -0.75 -17.72 -16.88
N ARG A 303 -1.15 -16.43 -16.84
CA ARG A 303 -0.76 -15.43 -17.86
C ARG A 303 0.55 -14.68 -17.54
N THR A 304 1.17 -14.97 -16.40
CA THR A 304 2.45 -14.37 -15.99
C THR A 304 3.65 -15.30 -16.20
N ALA A 305 3.42 -16.49 -16.76
CA ALA A 305 4.46 -17.42 -17.22
C ALA A 305 4.76 -17.18 -18.70
#